data_AF-A0A1Q8BFG5-F1
#
_entry.id   AF-A0A1Q8BFG5-F1
#
_cell.length_a   1.000
_cell.length_b   1.000
_cell.length_c   1.000
_cell.angle_alpha   90.00
_cell.angle_beta   90.00
_cell.angle_gamma   90.00
#
_symmetry.space_group_name_H-M   'P 1'
#
loop_
_entity.id
_entity.type
_entity.pdbx_description
1 polymer ?
#
loop_
_entity_poly.entity_id
_entity_poly.type
_entity_poly.pdbx_seq_one_letter_code
_entity_poly.pdbx_strand_id
1 'polypeptide(L)'
;MPELDDVDARILGILVEDGRRSFREIARRAGITTPTVQTRIKRMMDEGLILGVSPIFNPSKFQLGLVFQLYLRLTQSRLRKLRGRSKGVQRSAEYISQQERTISPFESPSTV
;
A
#
# COMPACT_ATOMS: atom_id res chain seq x y z
N MET A 1 -2.71 0.33 22.44
CA MET A 1 -2.62 0.81 21.04
C MET A 1 -3.07 2.25 21.07
N PRO A 2 -2.40 3.18 20.37
CA PRO A 2 -2.90 4.55 20.28
C PRO A 2 -4.34 4.53 19.77
N GLU A 3 -5.21 5.24 20.45
CA GLU A 3 -6.62 5.30 20.12
C GLU A 3 -6.77 6.25 18.92
N LEU A 4 -7.29 5.71 17.81
CA LEU A 4 -7.61 6.48 16.62
C LEU A 4 -9.04 6.97 16.76
N ASP A 5 -9.23 8.28 16.66
CA ASP A 5 -10.57 8.87 16.61
C ASP A 5 -11.12 8.91 15.17
N ASP A 6 -12.39 9.30 15.03
CA ASP A 6 -13.06 9.37 13.73
C ASP A 6 -12.38 10.36 12.76
N VAL A 7 -11.73 11.41 13.28
CA VAL A 7 -11.01 12.39 12.46
C VAL A 7 -9.74 11.75 11.91
N ASP A 8 -9.00 11.01 12.73
CA ASP A 8 -7.81 10.30 12.29
C ASP A 8 -8.15 9.24 11.24
N ALA A 9 -9.24 8.49 11.43
CA ALA A 9 -9.74 7.54 10.43
C ALA A 9 -10.08 8.22 9.08
N ARG A 10 -10.73 9.40 9.11
CA ARG A 10 -11.00 10.19 7.89
C ARG A 10 -9.71 10.64 7.20
N ILE A 11 -8.75 11.17 7.97
CA ILE A 11 -7.45 11.60 7.42
C ILE A 11 -6.74 10.41 6.75
N LEU A 12 -6.69 9.25 7.42
CA LEU A 12 -6.09 8.04 6.88
C LEU A 12 -6.79 7.58 5.60
N GLY A 13 -8.12 7.59 5.56
CA GLY A 13 -8.88 7.27 4.35
C GLY A 13 -8.52 8.16 3.16
N ILE A 14 -8.37 9.47 3.40
CA ILE A 14 -7.97 10.44 2.37
C ILE A 14 -6.53 10.18 1.87
N LEU A 15 -5.60 9.82 2.77
CA LEU A 15 -4.21 9.50 2.43
C LEU A 15 -4.07 8.16 1.69
N VAL A 16 -4.92 7.17 2.01
CA VAL A 16 -4.96 5.88 1.29
C VAL A 16 -5.48 6.08 -0.14
N GLU A 17 -6.46 6.96 -0.32
CA GLU A 17 -6.96 7.34 -1.65
C GLU A 17 -5.88 8.04 -2.48
N ASP A 18 -5.21 9.04 -1.89
CA ASP A 18 -4.08 9.73 -2.50
C ASP A 18 -3.19 10.40 -1.45
N GLY A 19 -2.05 9.77 -1.18
CA GLY A 19 -1.08 10.26 -0.19
C GLY A 19 -0.32 11.52 -0.62
N ARG A 20 -0.46 11.98 -1.87
CA ARG A 20 0.16 13.22 -2.37
C ARG A 20 -0.66 14.47 -2.05
N ARG A 21 -1.87 14.31 -1.51
CA ARG A 21 -2.77 15.43 -1.24
C ARG A 21 -2.15 16.43 -0.27
N SER A 22 -2.35 17.71 -0.57
CA SER A 22 -1.94 18.78 0.33
C SER A 22 -2.73 18.72 1.64
N PHE A 23 -2.13 19.15 2.75
CA PHE A 23 -2.83 19.26 4.03
C PHE A 23 -4.07 20.16 3.96
N ARG A 24 -4.08 21.18 3.09
CA ARG A 24 -5.25 22.04 2.85
C ARG A 24 -6.42 21.25 2.27
N GLU A 25 -6.16 20.36 1.32
CA GLU A 25 -7.21 19.55 0.72
C GLU A 25 -7.72 18.48 1.69
N ILE A 26 -6.82 17.85 2.44
CA ILE A 26 -7.18 16.89 3.50
C ILE A 26 -8.07 17.59 4.54
N ALA A 27 -7.70 18.81 4.96
CA ALA A 27 -8.47 19.61 5.91
C ALA A 27 -9.89 19.89 5.41
N ARG A 28 -10.02 20.35 4.15
CA ARG A 28 -11.32 20.58 3.50
C ARG A 28 -12.19 19.33 3.48
N ARG A 29 -11.62 18.16 3.13
CA ARG A 29 -12.36 16.89 3.04
C ARG A 29 -12.69 16.29 4.40
N ALA A 30 -11.80 16.45 5.38
CA ALA A 30 -11.97 15.93 6.75
C ALA A 30 -12.82 16.84 7.65
N GLY A 31 -13.15 18.06 7.21
CA GLY A 31 -13.97 19.02 7.96
C GLY A 31 -13.24 19.66 9.14
N ILE A 32 -11.91 19.81 9.04
CA ILE A 32 -11.05 20.35 10.11
C ILE A 32 -10.06 21.38 9.55
N THR A 33 -9.29 22.03 10.42
CA THR A 33 -8.30 23.03 9.98
C THR A 33 -7.01 22.38 9.49
N THR A 34 -6.27 23.08 8.61
CA THR A 34 -4.95 22.62 8.12
C THR A 34 -3.94 22.38 9.25
N PRO A 35 -3.81 23.26 10.27
CA PRO A 35 -2.95 22.98 11.43
C PRO A 35 -3.36 21.70 12.17
N THR A 36 -4.66 21.46 12.35
CA THR A 36 -5.15 20.21 12.99
C THR A 36 -4.74 18.97 12.21
N VAL A 37 -4.83 18.99 10.88
CA VAL A 37 -4.35 17.88 10.02
C VAL A 37 -2.86 17.65 10.22
N GLN A 38 -2.05 18.71 10.18
CA GLN A 38 -0.59 18.61 10.36
C GLN A 38 -0.22 17.99 11.70
N THR A 39 -0.82 18.47 12.79
CA THR A 39 -0.57 17.94 14.14
C THR A 39 -0.97 16.47 14.24
N ARG A 40 -2.13 16.07 13.69
CA ARG A 40 -2.62 14.68 13.74
C ARG A 40 -1.77 13.74 12.90
N ILE A 41 -1.41 14.13 11.68
CA ILE A 41 -0.52 13.34 10.82
C ILE A 41 0.86 13.19 11.47
N LYS A 42 1.42 14.28 12.00
CA LYS A 42 2.69 14.24 12.74
C LYS A 42 2.61 13.29 13.94
N ARG A 43 1.58 13.41 14.77
CA ARG A 43 1.34 12.50 15.90
C ARG A 43 1.29 11.04 15.46
N MET A 44 0.52 10.71 14.43
CA MET A 44 0.42 9.35 13.90
C MET A 44 1.75 8.85 13.32
N MET A 45 2.59 9.72 12.75
CA MET A 45 3.95 9.35 12.32
C MET A 45 4.87 9.10 13.51
N ASP A 46 4.87 10.00 14.51
CA ASP A 46 5.68 9.89 15.71
C ASP A 46 5.33 8.63 16.53
N GLU A 47 4.06 8.23 16.53
CA GLU A 47 3.56 7.00 17.16
C GLU A 47 3.78 5.73 16.31
N GLY A 48 4.30 5.87 15.09
CA GLY A 48 4.55 4.76 14.17
C GLY A 48 3.29 4.14 13.56
N LEU A 49 2.14 4.83 13.64
CA LEU A 49 0.92 4.45 12.92
C LEU A 49 1.04 4.69 11.42
N ILE A 50 1.65 5.81 11.03
CA ILE A 50 2.02 6.11 9.65
C ILE A 50 3.54 5.98 9.54
N LEU A 51 4.01 4.94 8.85
CA LEU A 51 5.44 4.74 8.62
C LEU A 51 5.98 5.59 7.45
N GLY A 52 5.08 6.01 6.56
CA GLY A 52 5.40 6.82 5.40
C GLY A 52 4.32 6.73 4.33
N VAL A 53 4.40 7.63 3.35
CA VAL A 53 3.59 7.59 2.13
C VAL A 53 4.47 7.02 1.02
N SER A 54 3.98 5.99 0.33
CA SER A 54 4.73 5.29 -0.71
C SER A 54 4.03 5.42 -2.07
N PRO A 55 4.79 5.59 -3.16
CA PRO A 55 4.21 5.57 -4.50
C PRO A 55 3.73 4.16 -4.87
N ILE A 56 2.64 4.08 -5.64
CA ILE A 56 2.23 2.84 -6.30
C ILE A 56 2.98 2.75 -7.63
N PHE A 57 3.76 1.69 -7.80
CA PHE A 57 4.53 1.45 -9.01
C PHE A 57 3.71 0.72 -10.07
N ASN A 58 3.89 1.08 -11.34
CA ASN A 58 3.37 0.32 -12.48
C ASN A 58 4.42 -0.73 -12.90
N PRO A 59 4.21 -2.03 -12.61
CA PRO A 59 5.20 -3.07 -12.91
C PRO A 59 5.58 -3.16 -14.39
N SER A 60 4.63 -2.88 -15.29
CA SER A 60 4.84 -2.94 -16.76
C SER A 60 5.83 -1.91 -17.30
N LYS A 61 6.25 -0.95 -16.46
CA LYS A 61 7.23 0.09 -16.81
C LYS A 61 8.64 -0.22 -16.29
N PHE A 62 8.83 -1.33 -15.60
CA PHE A 62 10.16 -1.78 -15.14
C PHE A 62 10.71 -2.83 -16.11
N GLN A 63 11.97 -2.64 -16.55
CA GLN A 63 12.66 -3.52 -17.50
C GLN A 63 13.11 -4.87 -16.90
N LEU A 64 12.93 -5.05 -15.58
CA LEU A 64 13.35 -6.23 -14.82
C LEU A 64 12.16 -6.79 -14.03
N GLY A 65 12.14 -8.12 -13.94
CA GLY A 65 11.03 -8.94 -13.44
C GLY A 65 10.52 -8.60 -12.05
N LEU A 66 9.24 -8.90 -11.87
CA LEU A 66 8.43 -8.94 -10.65
C LEU A 66 8.59 -7.75 -9.68
N VAL A 67 7.62 -6.82 -9.73
CA VAL A 67 7.44 -5.75 -8.73
C VAL A 67 6.25 -6.11 -7.82
N PHE A 68 6.48 -6.22 -6.52
CA PHE A 68 5.42 -6.37 -5.53
C PHE A 68 5.73 -5.58 -4.25
N GLN A 69 4.69 -5.03 -3.63
CA GLN A 69 4.78 -4.34 -2.34
C GLN A 69 3.97 -5.12 -1.31
N LEU A 70 4.65 -5.63 -0.29
CA LEU A 70 4.08 -6.55 0.69
C LEU A 70 4.17 -5.97 2.10
N TYR A 71 3.02 -5.77 2.74
CA TYR A 71 2.93 -5.38 4.15
C TYR A 71 2.37 -6.55 4.96
N LEU A 72 3.23 -7.21 5.75
CA LEU A 72 2.83 -8.33 6.63
C LEU A 72 2.94 -7.93 8.10
N ARG A 73 1.83 -8.00 8.83
CA ARG A 73 1.81 -7.94 10.29
C ARG A 73 1.66 -9.35 10.85
N LEU A 74 2.74 -9.92 11.39
CA LEU A 74 2.77 -11.27 11.92
C LEU A 74 2.70 -11.27 13.46
N THR A 75 1.79 -12.06 14.02
CA THR A 75 1.71 -12.34 15.47
C THR A 75 2.59 -13.55 15.82
N GLN A 76 3.24 -13.53 17.01
CA GLN A 76 4.14 -14.61 17.49
C GLN A 76 3.54 -16.02 17.37
N SER A 77 2.24 -16.19 17.61
CA SER A 77 1.57 -17.50 17.58
C SER A 77 1.45 -18.12 16.18
N ARG A 78 1.70 -17.38 15.09
CA ARG A 78 1.65 -17.88 13.70
C ARG A 78 3.04 -18.16 13.09
N LEU A 79 4.12 -17.60 13.63
CA LEU A 79 5.50 -17.87 13.16
C LEU A 79 5.89 -19.35 13.35
N ARG A 80 5.42 -19.99 14.43
CA ARG A 80 5.71 -21.41 14.71
C ARG A 80 5.05 -22.37 13.72
N LYS A 81 3.92 -22.00 13.10
CA LYS A 81 3.23 -22.79 12.07
C LYS A 81 3.80 -22.58 10.66
N LEU A 82 4.45 -21.44 10.40
CA LEU A 82 5.06 -21.13 9.10
C LEU A 82 6.41 -21.83 8.86
N ARG A 83 7.14 -22.25 9.91
CA ARG A 83 8.40 -23.04 9.76
C ARG A 83 8.20 -24.39 9.04
N GLY A 84 7.00 -24.94 9.03
CA GLY A 84 6.70 -26.23 8.36
C GLY A 84 6.06 -26.10 6.98
N ARG A 85 5.73 -24.90 6.50
CA ARG A 85 4.97 -24.67 5.25
C ARG A 85 5.52 -23.54 4.39
N SER A 86 6.83 -23.32 4.44
CA SER A 86 7.61 -22.48 3.52
C SER A 86 7.67 -23.04 2.09
N LYS A 87 6.56 -23.60 1.57
CA LYS A 87 6.40 -23.90 0.13
C LYS A 87 5.51 -22.88 -0.58
N GLY A 88 4.69 -22.11 0.16
CA GLY A 88 3.71 -21.19 -0.45
C GLY A 88 4.34 -19.92 -1.06
N VAL A 89 5.36 -19.35 -0.42
CA VAL A 89 6.06 -18.16 -0.94
C VAL A 89 7.03 -18.55 -2.08
N GLN A 90 7.58 -19.77 -2.04
CA GLN A 90 8.36 -20.34 -3.14
C GLN A 90 7.51 -20.58 -4.41
N ARG A 91 6.24 -20.99 -4.25
CA ARG A 91 5.38 -21.38 -5.37
C ARG A 91 4.92 -20.21 -6.25
N SER A 92 4.89 -19.00 -5.69
CA SER A 92 4.60 -17.78 -6.47
C SER A 92 5.68 -17.50 -7.51
N ALA A 93 6.93 -17.93 -7.30
CA ALA A 93 7.98 -17.85 -8.31
C ALA A 93 7.76 -18.87 -9.45
N GLU A 94 7.21 -20.06 -9.16
CA GLU A 94 6.91 -21.11 -10.16
C GLU A 94 5.59 -20.86 -10.92
N TYR A 95 4.61 -20.17 -10.33
CA TYR A 95 3.34 -19.87 -11.00
C TYR A 95 3.50 -18.82 -12.12
N ILE A 96 4.48 -17.93 -11.98
CA ILE A 96 4.82 -16.93 -13.00
C ILE A 96 5.41 -17.60 -14.25
N SER A 97 6.09 -18.75 -14.11
CA SER A 97 6.70 -19.48 -15.23
C SER A 97 5.71 -20.26 -16.10
N GLN A 98 4.49 -20.54 -15.62
CA GLN A 98 3.50 -21.31 -16.41
C GLN A 98 2.52 -20.44 -17.20
N GLN A 99 2.41 -19.15 -16.90
CA GLN A 99 1.51 -18.23 -17.60
C GLN A 99 2.17 -17.53 -18.81
N GLU A 100 3.48 -17.71 -19.03
CA GLU A 100 4.22 -17.17 -20.19
C GLU A 100 3.81 -17.75 -21.55
N ARG A 101 3.01 -18.84 -21.62
CA ARG A 101 2.57 -19.42 -22.90
C ARG A 101 1.21 -18.94 -23.40
N THR A 102 0.48 -18.13 -22.62
CA THR A 102 -0.88 -17.66 -23.00
C THR A 102 -0.95 -16.14 -22.96
N ILE A 103 0.03 -15.44 -23.52
CA ILE A 103 -0.11 -14.00 -23.80
C ILE A 103 0.73 -13.62 -25.01
N SER A 104 0.12 -13.78 -26.18
CA SER A 104 0.40 -12.99 -27.39
C SER A 104 -0.86 -13.03 -28.30
N PRO A 105 -1.26 -11.95 -29.00
CA PRO A 105 -0.76 -10.59 -28.97
C PRO A 105 -1.79 -9.59 -28.41
N PHE A 106 -1.25 -8.54 -27.82
CA PHE A 106 -1.90 -7.28 -27.51
C PHE A 106 -2.34 -6.62 -28.84
N GLU A 107 -3.65 -6.54 -29.12
CA GLU A 107 -4.17 -5.59 -30.10
C GLU A 107 -4.36 -4.23 -29.42
N SER A 108 -3.63 -3.24 -29.93
CA SER A 108 -3.76 -1.83 -29.58
C SER A 108 -5.12 -1.29 -30.02
N PRO A 109 -5.85 -0.49 -29.21
CA PRO A 109 -6.74 0.50 -29.75
C PRO A 109 -5.94 1.73 -30.12
N SER A 110 -5.99 2.06 -31.40
CA SER A 110 -5.42 3.21 -32.06
C SER A 110 -5.68 4.53 -31.33
N THR A 111 -4.68 5.41 -31.42
CA THR A 111 -4.72 6.85 -31.27
C THR A 111 -6.08 7.49 -31.56
N VAL A 112 -6.54 8.34 -30.63
CA VAL A 112 -7.04 9.70 -30.93
C VAL A 112 -6.53 10.64 -29.84
#